data_AF-A0A2T6KRQ0-F1
#
_entry.id   AF-A0A2T6KRQ0-F1
#
_cell.length_a   1.000
_cell.length_b   1.000
_cell.length_c   1.000
_cell.angle_alpha   90.00
_cell.angle_beta   90.00
_cell.angle_gamma   90.00
#
_symmetry.space_group_name_H-M   'P 1'
#
loop_
_entity.id
_entity.type
_entity.pdbx_description
1 polymer ?
#
loop_
_entity_poly.entity_id
_entity_poly.type
_entity_poly.pdbx_seq_one_letter_code
_entity_poly.pdbx_strand_id
1 'polypeptide(L)'
;MVLSEAMLNGLPIISCGAGAVADTVQDAGLLVAPDDANAFAAGLRQLLTNAQDRQVLRAKARNLSQSLPTWSDTARCVTRVIKQHAETHLTANNQSKFSQ
;
A
#
# COMPACT_ATOMS: atom_id res chain seq x y z
N MET A 1 -1.08 -0.90 7.95
CA MET A 1 -0.53 -2.10 7.25
C MET A 1 0.98 -2.07 7.41
N VAL A 2 1.59 -3.22 7.73
CA VAL A 2 3.00 -3.33 8.16
C VAL A 2 4.00 -2.73 7.16
N LEU A 3 3.85 -3.00 5.85
CA LEU A 3 4.78 -2.47 4.84
C LEU A 3 4.71 -0.94 4.72
N SER A 4 3.51 -0.38 4.72
CA SER A 4 3.29 1.07 4.70
C SER A 4 3.84 1.75 5.96
N GLU A 5 3.65 1.13 7.13
CA GLU A 5 4.20 1.62 8.40
C GLU A 5 5.73 1.60 8.41
N ALA A 6 6.35 0.53 7.92
CA ALA A 6 7.80 0.44 7.77
C ALA A 6 8.34 1.54 6.83
N MET A 7 7.67 1.78 5.70
CA MET A 7 8.06 2.83 4.76
C MET A 7 7.93 4.24 5.33
N LEU A 8 6.84 4.53 6.07
CA LEU A 8 6.64 5.79 6.77
C LEU A 8 7.76 6.06 7.80
N ASN A 9 8.27 5.00 8.44
CA ASN A 9 9.42 5.09 9.35
C ASN A 9 10.77 5.10 8.63
N GLY A 10 10.77 5.04 7.30
CA GLY A 10 11.97 4.99 6.46
C GLY A 10 12.84 3.78 6.78
N LEU A 11 12.23 2.60 6.96
CA LEU A 11 12.91 1.34 7.14
C LEU A 11 13.12 0.65 5.78
N PRO A 12 14.30 0.06 5.52
CA PRO A 12 14.48 -0.76 4.33
C PRO A 12 13.67 -2.06 4.46
N ILE A 13 13.09 -2.52 3.36
CA ILE A 13 12.22 -3.70 3.32
C ILE A 13 12.86 -4.80 2.49
N ILE A 14 12.81 -6.03 2.99
CA ILE A 14 12.96 -7.25 2.20
C ILE A 14 11.73 -8.13 2.41
N SER A 15 11.17 -8.65 1.32
CA SER A 15 9.98 -9.50 1.35
C SER A 15 9.92 -10.39 0.11
N CYS A 16 8.97 -11.33 0.08
CA CYS A 16 8.66 -12.09 -1.11
C CYS A 16 7.75 -11.26 -2.04
N GLY A 17 8.01 -11.29 -3.35
CA GLY A 17 7.22 -10.59 -4.38
C GLY A 17 5.85 -11.21 -4.67
N ALA A 18 5.18 -11.78 -3.67
CA ALA A 18 3.89 -12.45 -3.81
C ALA A 18 2.71 -11.52 -3.52
N GLY A 19 1.59 -11.73 -4.20
CA GLY A 19 0.36 -10.95 -4.02
C GLY A 19 0.61 -9.44 -4.19
N ALA A 20 -0.03 -8.64 -3.36
CA ALA A 20 0.04 -7.17 -3.43
C ALA A 20 1.37 -6.57 -2.92
N VAL A 21 2.31 -7.40 -2.45
CA VAL A 21 3.57 -6.90 -1.88
C VAL A 21 4.37 -6.12 -2.92
N ALA A 22 4.49 -6.67 -4.14
CA ALA A 22 5.26 -6.04 -5.22
C ALA A 22 4.72 -4.65 -5.57
N ASP A 23 3.40 -4.51 -5.68
CA ASP A 23 2.74 -3.23 -5.95
C ASP A 23 2.87 -2.24 -4.78
N THR A 24 2.90 -2.75 -3.55
CA THR A 24 2.99 -1.92 -2.33
C THR A 24 4.38 -1.33 -2.15
N VAL A 25 5.43 -2.12 -2.36
CA VAL A 25 6.82 -1.69 -2.07
C VAL A 25 7.57 -1.21 -3.31
N GLN A 26 7.14 -1.60 -4.50
CA GLN A 26 7.74 -1.19 -5.78
C GLN A 26 9.27 -1.30 -5.75
N ASP A 27 9.98 -0.23 -6.09
CA ASP A 27 11.44 -0.15 -6.09
C ASP A 27 12.05 0.23 -4.73
N ALA A 28 11.22 0.41 -3.70
CA ALA A 28 11.62 0.76 -2.33
C ALA A 28 11.93 -0.45 -1.44
N GLY A 29 11.80 -1.67 -1.97
CA GLY A 29 12.13 -2.92 -1.29
C GLY A 29 12.96 -3.87 -2.14
N LEU A 30 13.62 -4.82 -1.48
CA LEU A 30 14.20 -5.99 -2.12
C LEU A 30 13.15 -7.10 -2.17
N LEU A 31 12.83 -7.58 -3.37
CA LEU A 31 11.86 -8.64 -3.58
C LEU A 31 12.56 -9.92 -4.03
N VAL A 32 12.23 -11.01 -3.35
CA VAL A 32 12.71 -12.36 -3.69
C VAL A 32 11.55 -13.28 -4.03
N ALA A 33 11.85 -14.44 -4.62
CA ALA A 33 10.84 -15.47 -4.85
C ALA A 33 10.35 -16.07 -3.52
N PRO A 34 9.07 -16.47 -3.41
CA PRO A 34 8.60 -17.32 -2.33
C PRO A 34 9.42 -18.61 -2.23
N ASP A 35 9.54 -19.15 -1.01
CA ASP A 35 10.28 -20.38 -0.71
C ASP A 35 11.79 -20.38 -1.07
N ASP A 36 12.36 -19.22 -1.43
CA ASP A 36 13.80 -19.05 -1.63
C ASP A 36 14.47 -18.43 -0.40
N ALA A 37 14.73 -19.27 0.60
CA ALA A 37 15.38 -18.85 1.84
C ALA A 37 16.80 -18.30 1.62
N ASN A 38 17.51 -18.80 0.60
CA ASN A 38 18.88 -18.38 0.29
C ASN A 38 18.90 -16.96 -0.27
N ALA A 39 18.00 -16.65 -1.22
CA ALA A 39 17.87 -15.29 -1.74
C ALA A 39 17.40 -14.32 -0.65
N PHE A 40 16.47 -14.72 0.21
CA PHE A 40 16.03 -13.89 1.33
C PHE A 40 17.19 -13.59 2.30
N ALA A 41 17.96 -14.60 2.68
CA ALA A 41 19.12 -14.44 3.57
C ALA A 41 20.20 -13.54 2.94
N ALA A 42 20.45 -13.68 1.63
CA ALA A 42 21.38 -12.83 0.89
C ALA A 42 20.95 -11.36 0.89
N GLY A 43 19.68 -11.09 0.58
CA GLY A 43 19.14 -9.73 0.60
C GLY A 43 19.10 -9.13 2.01
N LEU A 44 18.77 -9.93 3.04
CA LEU A 44 18.84 -9.48 4.43
C LEU A 44 20.28 -9.14 4.83
N ARG A 45 21.25 -9.98 4.46
CA ARG A 45 22.68 -9.70 4.68
C ARG A 45 23.10 -8.41 3.99
N GLN A 46 22.71 -8.20 2.74
CA GLN A 46 22.97 -6.96 2.00
C GLN A 46 22.45 -5.75 2.77
N LEU A 47 21.21 -5.80 3.27
CA LEU A 47 20.68 -4.73 4.12
C LEU A 47 21.51 -4.56 5.40
N LEU A 48 21.93 -5.63 6.08
CA LEU A 48 22.67 -5.49 7.34
C LEU A 48 24.11 -5.00 7.14
N THR A 49 24.77 -5.33 6.02
CA THR A 49 26.20 -5.07 5.83
C THR A 49 26.52 -3.93 4.87
N ASN A 50 25.64 -3.59 3.93
CA ASN A 50 25.87 -2.49 2.98
C ASN A 50 25.14 -1.21 3.41
N ALA A 51 25.88 -0.25 3.95
CA ALA A 51 25.34 1.03 4.39
C ALA A 51 24.76 1.88 3.26
N GLN A 52 25.36 1.82 2.06
CA GLN A 52 24.90 2.59 0.92
C GLN A 52 23.54 2.09 0.43
N ASP A 53 23.41 0.77 0.23
CA ASP A 53 22.15 0.17 -0.22
C ASP A 53 21.02 0.43 0.79
N ARG A 54 21.33 0.32 2.10
CA ARG A 54 20.38 0.73 3.15
C ARG A 54 19.93 2.16 2.97
N GLN A 55 20.85 3.11 2.82
CA GLN A 55 20.48 4.53 2.71
C GLN A 55 19.60 4.79 1.48
N VAL A 56 19.94 4.18 0.35
CA VAL A 56 19.14 4.26 -0.88
C VAL A 56 17.72 3.74 -0.65
N LEU A 57 17.57 2.53 -0.11
CA LEU A 57 16.23 1.95 0.12
C LEU A 57 15.43 2.72 1.16
N ARG A 58 16.08 3.27 2.20
CA ARG A 58 15.41 4.15 3.18
C ARG A 58 14.87 5.42 2.53
N ALA A 59 15.63 6.03 1.62
CA ALA A 59 15.18 7.21 0.90
C ALA A 59 14.00 6.89 -0.01
N LYS A 60 14.06 5.78 -0.76
CA LYS A 60 12.95 5.32 -1.59
C LYS A 60 11.70 5.01 -0.77
N ALA A 61 11.85 4.32 0.36
CA ALA A 61 10.75 4.00 1.27
C ALA A 61 10.05 5.27 1.78
N ARG A 62 10.81 6.28 2.20
CA ARG A 62 10.24 7.58 2.61
C ARG A 62 9.52 8.26 1.46
N ASN A 63 10.11 8.30 0.27
CA ASN A 63 9.51 8.94 -0.89
C ASN A 63 8.21 8.23 -1.31
N LEU A 64 8.21 6.90 -1.39
CA LEU A 64 7.00 6.13 -1.71
C LEU A 64 5.92 6.28 -0.64
N SER A 65 6.30 6.35 0.63
CA SER A 65 5.32 6.53 1.72
C SER A 65 4.50 7.82 1.60
N GLN A 66 5.04 8.86 0.95
CA GLN A 66 4.34 10.14 0.77
C GLN A 66 3.20 10.05 -0.26
N SER A 67 3.22 9.06 -1.15
CA SER A 67 2.15 8.86 -2.13
C SER A 67 1.05 7.90 -1.65
N LEU A 68 1.25 7.24 -0.50
CA LEU A 68 0.27 6.30 0.03
C LEU A 68 -0.95 7.01 0.61
N PRO A 69 -2.17 6.48 0.39
CA PRO A 69 -3.36 7.04 1.00
C PRO A 69 -3.33 6.90 2.51
N THR A 70 -3.81 7.93 3.20
CA THR A 70 -4.07 7.84 4.65
C THR A 70 -5.37 7.08 4.91
N TRP A 71 -5.59 6.64 6.15
CA TRP A 71 -6.88 6.09 6.55
C TRP A 71 -8.02 7.09 6.26
N SER A 72 -7.81 8.37 6.56
CA SER A 72 -8.79 9.42 6.26
C SER A 72 -9.16 9.51 4.78
N ASP A 73 -8.20 9.28 3.86
CA ASP A 73 -8.48 9.22 2.42
C ASP A 73 -9.36 8.02 2.06
N THR A 74 -9.05 6.85 2.60
CA THR A 74 -9.86 5.64 2.43
C THR A 74 -11.29 5.85 2.94
N ALA A 75 -11.45 6.41 4.15
CA ALA A 75 -12.76 6.69 4.74
C ALA A 75 -13.57 7.67 3.89
N ARG A 76 -12.94 8.73 3.34
CA ARG A 76 -13.58 9.65 2.40
C ARG A 76 -14.04 8.96 1.12
N CYS A 77 -13.19 8.10 0.55
CA CYS A 77 -13.50 7.37 -0.67
C CYS A 77 -14.73 6.46 -0.48
N VAL A 78 -14.75 5.68 0.61
CA VAL A 78 -15.87 4.79 0.94
C VAL A 78 -17.14 5.60 1.22
N THR A 79 -17.04 6.67 2.01
CA THR A 79 -18.19 7.54 2.34
C THR A 79 -18.80 8.16 1.08
N ARG A 80 -17.98 8.59 0.13
CA ARG A 80 -18.44 9.15 -1.15
C ARG A 80 -19.30 8.15 -1.92
N VAL A 81 -18.83 6.90 -2.06
CA VAL A 81 -19.57 5.85 -2.79
C VAL A 81 -20.89 5.53 -2.08
N ILE A 82 -20.88 5.41 -0.75
CA ILE A 82 -22.11 5.17 0.02
C ILE A 82 -23.14 6.29 -0.21
N LYS A 83 -22.72 7.56 -0.15
CA LYS A 83 -23.60 8.71 -0.38
C LYS A 83 -24.17 8.73 -1.80
N GLN A 84 -23.33 8.49 -2.81
CA GLN A 84 -23.75 8.44 -4.22
C GLN A 84 -24.89 7.42 -4.43
N HIS A 85 -24.77 6.22 -3.85
CA HIS A 85 -25.81 5.20 -3.97
C HIS A 85 -27.04 5.49 -3.11
N ALA A 86 -26.89 6.05 -1.91
CA ALA A 86 -28.02 6.45 -1.08
C ALA A 86 -28.89 7.51 -1.77
N GLU A 87 -28.28 8.51 -2.42
CA GLU A 87 -28.97 9.56 -3.16
C GLU A 87 -29.68 9.03 -4.43
N THR A 88 -29.05 8.07 -5.12
CA THR A 88 -29.63 7.40 -6.30
C THR A 88 -30.88 6.57 -5.93
N HIS A 89 -30.86 5.87 -4.79
CA HIS A 89 -32.01 5.10 -4.32
C HIS A 89 -33.13 5.99 -3.75
N LEU A 90 -32.81 7.12 -3.12
CA LEU A 90 -33.81 8.10 -2.66
C LEU A 90 -34.53 8.78 -3.83
N THR A 91 -33.81 9.18 -4.88
CA THR A 91 -34.40 9.82 -6.07
C THR A 91 -35.25 8.85 -6.89
N ALA A 92 -34.81 7.61 -7.10
CA ALA A 92 -35.59 6.58 -7.79
C ALA A 92 -36.87 6.17 -7.01
N ASN A 93 -36.78 6.03 -5.69
CA ASN A 93 -37.92 5.65 -4.87
C ASN A 93 -38.96 6.78 -4.78
N ASN A 94 -38.52 8.05 -4.78
CA ASN A 94 -39.45 9.18 -4.74
C ASN A 94 -40.20 9.36 -6.07
N GLN A 95 -39.56 9.16 -7.23
CA GLN A 95 -40.26 9.23 -8.53
C GLN A 95 -41.33 8.14 -8.71
N SER A 96 -41.09 6.93 -8.19
CA SER A 96 -42.07 5.83 -8.27
C SER A 96 -43.36 6.08 -7.46
N LYS A 97 -43.31 6.91 -6.42
CA LYS A 97 -44.46 7.24 -5.57
C LYS A 97 -45.36 8.35 -6.12
N PHE A 98 -44.92 9.10 -7.12
CA PHE A 98 -45.69 10.20 -7.73
C PHE A 98 -46.25 9.87 -9.13
N SER A 99 -46.16 8.60 -9.57
CA SER A 99 -46.71 8.13 -10.86
C SER A 99 -47.84 7.10 -10.71
N GLN A 100 -48.45 7.00 -9.53
CA GLN A 100 -49.75 6.36 -9.29
C GLN A 100 -50.71 7.38 -8.70
#